data_AF-A0A529TQE1-F1
#
_entry.id   AF-A0A529TQE1-F1
#
_cell.length_a   1.000
_cell.length_b   1.000
_cell.length_c   1.000
_cell.angle_alpha   90.00
_cell.angle_beta   90.00
_cell.angle_gamma   90.00
#
_symmetry.space_group_name_H-M   'P 1'
#
loop_
_entity.id
_entity.type
_entity.pdbx_description
1 polymer ?
#
loop_
_entity_poly.entity_id
_entity_poly.type
_entity_poly.pdbx_seq_one_letter_code
_entity_poly.pdbx_strand_id
1 'polypeptide(L)' 'MTNHLFDAFRSRMPAPDRLLMETDDCRSIGYGDMVAKSAQLAHALTQAGVE' A
#
# COMPACT_ATOMS: atom_id res chain seq x y z
N MET A 1 -4.69 -14.41 -14.42
CA MET A 1 -5.67 -13.44 -13.88
C MET A 1 -5.53 -13.43 -12.37
N THR A 2 -4.53 -12.73 -11.86
CA THR A 2 -4.40 -12.55 -10.41
C THR A 2 -5.22 -11.31 -10.08
N ASN A 3 -6.44 -11.50 -9.61
CA ASN A 3 -7.36 -10.42 -9.22
C ASN A 3 -6.88 -9.80 -7.90
N HIS A 4 -5.66 -9.27 -7.88
CA HIS A 4 -5.08 -8.65 -6.70
C HIS A 4 -5.43 -7.17 -6.71
N LEU A 5 -6.30 -6.76 -5.79
CA LEU A 5 -6.73 -5.37 -5.64
C LEU A 5 -5.56 -4.37 -5.63
N PHE A 6 -4.44 -4.76 -5.02
CA PHE A 6 -3.20 -3.96 -4.98
C PHE A 6 -2.53 -3.75 -6.34
N ASP A 7 -2.71 -4.66 -7.30
CA ASP A 7 -2.19 -4.50 -8.67
C ASP A 7 -2.96 -3.39 -9.40
N ALA A 8 -4.29 -3.38 -9.24
CA ALA A 8 -5.13 -2.30 -9.75
C ALA A 8 -4.81 -0.94 -9.10
N PHE A 9 -4.52 -0.92 -7.79
CA PHE A 9 -4.07 0.29 -7.11
C PHE A 9 -2.74 0.80 -7.67
N ARG A 10 -1.74 -0.06 -7.89
CA ARG A 10 -0.46 0.34 -8.49
C ARG A 10 -0.62 0.85 -9.92
N SER A 11 -1.42 0.17 -10.74
CA SER A 11 -1.64 0.55 -12.14
C SER A 11 -2.38 1.88 -12.29
N ARG A 12 -3.27 2.23 -11.35
CA ARG A 12 -4.10 3.43 -11.40
C ARG A 12 -3.62 4.55 -10.46
N MET A 13 -2.47 4.36 -9.81
CA MET A 13 -1.92 5.33 -8.87
C MET A 13 -1.56 6.63 -9.61
N PRO A 14 -2.12 7.79 -9.22
CA PRO A 14 -1.92 9.05 -9.94
C PRO A 14 -0.48 9.58 -9.82
N ALA A 15 0.11 9.53 -8.62
CA ALA A 15 1.52 9.81 -8.36
C ALA A 15 1.90 9.24 -6.98
N PRO A 16 3.14 8.75 -6.78
CA PRO A 16 3.55 8.17 -5.50
C PRO A 16 3.54 9.17 -4.34
N ASP A 17 3.87 10.43 -4.60
CA ASP A 17 3.92 11.50 -3.59
C ASP A 17 2.54 12.10 -3.28
N ARG A 18 1.49 11.72 -4.03
CA ARG A 18 0.16 12.28 -3.81
C ARG A 18 -0.37 11.84 -2.45
N LEU A 19 -0.96 12.79 -1.72
CA LEU A 19 -1.60 12.52 -0.43
C LEU A 19 -2.75 11.53 -0.62
N LEU A 20 -2.73 10.45 0.16
CA LEU A 20 -3.80 9.46 0.27
C LEU A 20 -4.68 9.74 1.49
N MET A 21 -4.04 9.95 2.64
CA MET A 21 -4.72 10.09 3.94
C MET A 21 -3.88 11.00 4.83
N GLU A 22 -4.56 11.84 5.62
CA GLU A 22 -3.96 12.49 6.78
C GLU A 22 -4.50 11.80 8.03
N THR A 23 -3.62 11.41 8.95
CA THR A 23 -4.02 10.81 10.23
C THR A 23 -4.38 11.89 11.24
N ASP A 24 -5.16 11.56 12.27
CA ASP A 24 -5.47 12.47 13.39
C ASP A 24 -4.23 13.04 14.11
N ASP A 25 -3.07 12.41 13.95
CA ASP A 25 -1.76 12.83 14.46
C ASP A 25 -1.00 13.77 13.48
N CYS A 26 -1.70 14.40 12.53
CA CYS A 26 -1.15 15.29 11.49
C CYS A 26 -0.10 14.65 10.56
N ARG A 27 0.00 13.32 10.52
CA ARG A 27 0.88 12.62 9.57
C ARG A 27 0.18 12.45 8.23
N SER A 28 0.84 12.95 7.19
CA SER A 28 0.48 12.74 5.81
C SER A 28 0.99 11.39 5.32
N ILE A 29 0.09 10.56 4.82
CA ILE A 29 0.39 9.28 4.18
C ILE A 29 0.19 9.46 2.69
N GLY A 30 1.27 9.32 1.92
CA GLY A 30 1.20 9.30 0.46
C GLY A 30 0.71 7.96 -0.08
N TYR A 31 0.28 7.93 -1.34
CA TYR A 31 -0.04 6.67 -2.03
C TYR A 31 1.17 5.71 -2.07
N GLY A 32 2.37 6.25 -2.27
CA GLY A 32 3.62 5.48 -2.27
C GLY A 32 3.91 4.84 -0.91
N ASP A 33 3.71 5.58 0.19
CA ASP A 33 3.88 5.07 1.55
C ASP A 33 2.92 3.92 1.85
N MET A 34 1.67 4.05 1.44
CA MET A 34 0.67 3.00 1.61
C MET A 34 1.10 1.73 0.88
N VAL A 35 1.49 1.82 -0.39
CA VAL A 35 1.94 0.66 -1.17
C VAL A 35 3.18 0.02 -0.57
N ALA A 36 4.15 0.82 -0.10
CA ALA A 36 5.37 0.31 0.52
C ALA A 36 5.09 -0.42 1.83
N LYS A 37 4.28 0.17 2.72
CA LYS A 37 3.90 -0.45 4.00
C LYS A 37 3.07 -1.72 3.80
N SER A 38 2.13 -1.72 2.85
CA SER A 38 1.36 -2.92 2.51
C SER A 38 2.25 -4.04 1.96
N ALA A 39 3.26 -3.72 1.15
CA ALA A 39 4.21 -4.72 0.66
C ALA A 39 5.05 -5.31 1.80
N GLN A 40 5.52 -4.48 2.74
CA GLN A 40 6.24 -4.93 3.94
C GLN A 40 5.38 -5.86 4.79
N LEU A 41 4.11 -5.49 5.02
CA LEU A 41 3.17 -6.33 5.77
C LEU A 41 2.90 -7.65 5.06
N ALA A 42 2.61 -7.62 3.75
CA ALA A 42 2.38 -8.83 2.96
C ALA A 42 3.57 -9.78 3.04
N HIS A 43 4.81 -9.26 2.92
CA HIS A 43 6.01 -10.06 3.08
C HIS A 43 6.10 -10.69 4.47
N ALA A 44 5.84 -9.94 5.53
CA ALA A 44 5.84 -10.46 6.90
C ALA A 44 4.77 -11.55 7.11
N LEU A 45 3.58 -11.39 6.53
CA LEU A 45 2.51 -12.38 6.58
C LEU A 45 2.90 -13.67 5.85
N THR A 46 3.54 -13.57 4.68
CA THR A 46 4.10 -14.74 3.99
C THR A 46 5.15 -15.44 4.84
N GLN A 47 6.03 -14.71 5.52
CA GLN A 47 7.01 -15.31 6.45
C GLN A 47 6.34 -15.96 7.68
N ALA A 48 5.17 -15.48 8.08
CA ALA A 48 4.35 -16.09 9.14
C ALA A 48 3.52 -17.29 8.66
N GLY A 49 3.61 -17.67 7.38
CA GLY A 49 2.90 -18.82 6.80
C GLY A 49 1.47 -18.52 6.33
N VAL A 50 1.13 -17.24 6.11
CA VAL A 50 -0.15 -16.85 5.51
C VAL A 50 -0.02 -16.88 3.98
N GLU A 51 -0.92 -17.61 3.30
CA GLU A 51 -1.00 -17.78 1.84
C GLU A 51 -2.31 -17.23 1.25
#